data_AF-A0A7Y2X9M8-F1
#
_entry.id   AF-A0A7Y2X9M8-F1
#
_cell.length_a   1.000
_cell.length_b   1.000
_cell.length_c   1.000
_cell.angle_alpha   90.00
_cell.angle_beta   90.00
_cell.angle_gamma   90.00
#
_symmetry.space_group_name_H-M   'P 1'
#
loop_
_entity.id
_entity.type
_entity.pdbx_description
1 polymer ?
#
loop_
_entity_poly.entity_id
_entity_poly.type
_entity_poly.pdbx_seq_one_letter_code
_entity_poly.pdbx_strand_id
1 'polypeptide(L)'
;PICALQAAMDGYEVQKMENAAPRADIVVTATGNYNVIDEKIFRSLKDKTVVCNIGHFDNEIDMAWLNENYGDTKDDIKPQVDKYTIDGKDIIVLAEGRLVNLGCAMGHPSFVMSNSFTNQVLAQMELWSQHDKYENKVYTLPKHLDEMVARLHLAKVGAELDVLSPEQAEYIDVPVEGPYKPDYYRY
;
A
#
# COMPACT_ATOMS: atom_id res chain seq x y z
N PRO A 1 -9.95 7.84 12.69
CA PRO A 1 -11.31 8.38 12.44
C PRO A 1 -11.46 9.03 11.06
N ILE A 2 -10.49 9.84 10.60
CA ILE A 2 -10.52 10.47 9.25
C ILE A 2 -10.63 9.40 8.15
N CYS A 3 -9.72 8.43 8.12
CA CYS A 3 -9.74 7.34 7.12
C CYS A 3 -11.00 6.46 7.19
N ALA A 4 -11.55 6.26 8.39
CA ALA A 4 -12.82 5.55 8.56
C ALA A 4 -13.98 6.30 7.90
N LEU A 5 -14.05 7.63 8.07
CA LEU A 5 -15.07 8.43 7.40
C LEU A 5 -14.86 8.43 5.88
N GLN A 6 -13.62 8.50 5.38
CA GLN A 6 -13.32 8.39 3.94
C GLN A 6 -13.88 7.08 3.36
N ALA A 7 -13.58 5.94 3.99
CA ALA A 7 -14.11 4.66 3.56
C ALA A 7 -15.65 4.60 3.59
N ALA A 8 -16.27 5.15 4.63
CA ALA A 8 -17.72 5.23 4.73
C ALA A 8 -18.35 6.12 3.63
N MET A 9 -17.68 7.22 3.26
CA MET A 9 -18.12 8.09 2.17
C MET A 9 -17.99 7.44 0.79
N ASP A 10 -17.04 6.52 0.61
CA ASP A 10 -16.91 5.69 -0.59
C ASP A 10 -17.91 4.51 -0.61
N GLY A 11 -18.81 4.42 0.37
CA GLY A 11 -19.85 3.39 0.45
C GLY A 11 -19.39 2.08 1.10
N TYR A 12 -18.20 2.03 1.69
CA TYR A 12 -17.71 0.86 2.41
C TYR A 12 -18.23 0.84 3.84
N GLU A 13 -18.66 -0.35 4.28
CA GLU A 13 -19.00 -0.56 5.68
C GLU A 13 -17.72 -0.59 6.54
N VAL A 14 -17.66 0.26 7.57
CA VAL A 14 -16.54 0.29 8.52
C VAL A 14 -16.92 -0.42 9.80
N GLN A 15 -16.32 -1.59 10.01
CA GLN A 15 -16.59 -2.45 11.16
C GLN A 15 -15.30 -2.76 11.92
N LYS A 16 -15.45 -3.18 13.19
CA LYS A 16 -14.36 -3.83 13.92
C LYS A 16 -14.09 -5.20 13.32
N MET A 17 -12.83 -5.65 13.36
CA MET A 17 -12.43 -6.97 12.85
C MET A 17 -13.26 -8.09 13.49
N GLU A 18 -13.51 -8.03 14.80
CA GLU A 18 -14.33 -9.00 15.54
C GLU A 18 -15.76 -9.18 15.00
N ASN A 19 -16.32 -8.14 14.38
CA ASN A 19 -17.66 -8.17 13.79
C ASN A 19 -17.62 -8.62 12.32
N ALA A 20 -16.55 -8.29 11.60
CA ALA A 20 -16.43 -8.56 10.16
C ALA A 20 -15.87 -9.96 9.87
N ALA A 21 -14.91 -10.43 10.66
CA ALA A 21 -14.19 -11.68 10.47
C ALA A 21 -15.11 -12.92 10.37
N PRO A 22 -16.16 -13.09 11.20
CA PRO A 22 -17.03 -14.28 11.13
C PRO A 22 -17.79 -14.46 9.80
N ARG A 23 -17.95 -13.39 9.02
CA ARG A 23 -18.67 -13.42 7.73
C ARG A 23 -17.73 -13.26 6.52
N ALA A 24 -16.44 -13.02 6.74
CA ALA A 24 -15.49 -12.70 5.68
C ALA A 24 -15.06 -13.94 4.88
N ASP A 25 -15.13 -13.84 3.56
CA ASP A 25 -14.55 -14.84 2.64
C ASP A 25 -13.05 -14.61 2.41
N ILE A 26 -12.64 -13.34 2.42
CA ILE A 26 -11.25 -12.92 2.24
C ILE A 26 -10.94 -11.84 3.28
N VAL A 27 -9.80 -11.97 3.94
CA VAL A 27 -9.26 -10.97 4.87
C VAL A 27 -7.89 -10.53 4.37
N VAL A 28 -7.73 -9.23 4.18
CA VAL A 28 -6.48 -8.60 3.72
C VAL A 28 -6.03 -7.58 4.76
N THR A 29 -4.82 -7.72 5.28
CA THR A 29 -4.18 -6.73 6.14
C THR A 29 -3.38 -5.73 5.31
N ALA A 30 -3.51 -4.43 5.63
CA ALA A 30 -2.88 -3.33 4.90
C ALA A 30 -2.55 -2.15 5.83
N THR A 31 -2.12 -2.44 7.06
CA THR A 31 -2.04 -1.44 8.14
C THR A 31 -0.62 -0.95 8.41
N GLY A 32 0.40 -1.72 8.06
CA GLY A 32 1.78 -1.48 8.47
C GLY A 32 2.01 -1.66 9.97
N ASN A 33 1.15 -2.42 10.66
CA ASN A 33 1.15 -2.58 12.11
C ASN A 33 1.44 -4.04 12.52
N TYR A 34 1.08 -4.43 13.74
CA TYR A 34 1.40 -5.72 14.34
C TYR A 34 0.14 -6.42 14.86
N ASN A 35 0.03 -7.74 14.68
CA ASN A 35 -1.04 -8.60 15.20
C ASN A 35 -2.46 -8.07 14.94
N VAL A 36 -2.72 -7.66 13.69
CA VAL A 36 -4.06 -7.27 13.23
C VAL A 36 -4.97 -8.49 13.15
N ILE A 37 -4.41 -9.64 12.76
CA ILE A 37 -5.07 -10.94 12.82
C ILE A 37 -4.33 -11.78 13.87
N ASP A 38 -4.95 -11.90 15.03
CA ASP A 38 -4.49 -12.69 16.16
C ASP A 38 -5.30 -14.00 16.29
N GLU A 39 -5.01 -14.79 17.33
CA GLU A 39 -5.74 -16.00 17.70
C GLU A 39 -7.26 -15.80 17.68
N LYS A 40 -7.76 -14.73 18.30
CA LYS A 40 -9.19 -14.48 18.45
C LYS A 40 -9.83 -14.30 17.08
N ILE A 41 -9.15 -13.57 16.18
CA ILE A 41 -9.64 -13.40 14.81
C ILE A 41 -9.61 -14.72 14.06
N PHE A 42 -8.50 -15.47 14.08
CA PHE A 42 -8.38 -16.77 13.39
C PHE A 42 -9.49 -17.75 13.78
N ARG A 43 -9.72 -17.91 15.09
CA ARG A 43 -10.79 -18.78 15.59
C ARG A 43 -12.18 -18.32 15.17
N SER A 44 -12.38 -17.03 14.89
CA SER A 44 -13.67 -16.49 14.48
C SER A 44 -13.98 -16.71 12.99
N LEU A 45 -12.98 -16.96 12.15
CA LEU A 45 -13.14 -17.10 10.70
C LEU A 45 -14.03 -18.31 10.34
N LYS A 46 -14.70 -18.22 9.19
CA LYS A 46 -15.47 -19.34 8.64
C LYS A 46 -14.58 -20.31 7.85
N ASP A 47 -15.11 -21.49 7.59
CA ASP A 47 -14.41 -22.48 6.76
C ASP A 47 -14.07 -21.90 5.39
N LYS A 48 -12.84 -22.17 4.95
CA LYS A 48 -12.19 -21.75 3.69
C LYS A 48 -11.99 -20.26 3.53
N THR A 49 -12.01 -19.48 4.61
CA THR A 49 -11.59 -18.06 4.53
C THR A 49 -10.15 -17.97 4.04
N VAL A 50 -9.91 -17.06 3.08
CA VAL A 50 -8.57 -16.72 2.60
C VAL A 50 -8.03 -15.56 3.42
N VAL A 51 -6.81 -15.71 3.93
CA VAL A 51 -6.12 -14.71 4.75
C VAL A 51 -4.80 -14.34 4.07
N CYS A 52 -4.58 -13.05 3.87
CA CYS A 52 -3.33 -12.55 3.31
C CYS A 52 -2.99 -11.14 3.79
N ASN A 53 -1.77 -10.73 3.47
CA ASN A 53 -1.21 -9.45 3.86
C ASN A 53 -0.66 -8.72 2.63
N ILE A 54 -0.92 -7.42 2.53
CA ILE A 54 -0.34 -6.53 1.52
C ILE A 54 0.35 -5.32 2.17
N GLY A 55 0.51 -5.33 3.49
CA GLY A 55 1.29 -4.36 4.25
C GLY A 55 2.79 -4.55 4.11
N HIS A 56 3.56 -4.06 5.08
CA HIS A 56 5.02 -3.97 4.93
C HIS A 56 5.77 -5.24 5.36
N PHE A 57 5.35 -5.89 6.46
CA PHE A 57 5.98 -7.09 7.00
C PHE A 57 4.94 -8.17 7.30
N ASP A 58 5.41 -9.39 7.57
CA ASP A 58 4.60 -10.57 7.86
C ASP A 58 3.86 -10.54 9.20
N ASN A 59 4.28 -9.65 10.10
CA ASN A 59 3.80 -9.56 11.48
C ASN A 59 2.44 -8.87 11.67
N GLU A 60 1.76 -8.47 10.58
CA GLU A 60 0.34 -8.10 10.67
C GLU A 60 -0.55 -9.30 10.97
N ILE A 61 -0.09 -10.50 10.65
CA ILE A 61 -0.75 -11.77 10.92
C ILE A 61 0.10 -12.54 11.92
N ASP A 62 -0.50 -13.07 12.98
CA ASP A 62 0.21 -13.89 13.96
C ASP A 62 0.49 -15.30 13.41
N MET A 63 1.40 -15.36 12.44
CA MET A 63 1.87 -16.59 11.81
C MET A 63 2.62 -17.48 12.79
N ALA A 64 3.23 -16.91 13.83
CA ALA A 64 3.91 -17.67 14.87
C ALA A 64 2.91 -18.51 15.66
N TRP A 65 1.84 -17.88 16.17
CA TRP A 65 0.76 -18.59 16.83
C TRP A 65 0.13 -19.66 15.94
N LEU A 66 -0.13 -19.34 14.66
CA LEU A 66 -0.74 -20.28 13.73
C LEU A 66 0.13 -21.52 13.51
N ASN A 67 1.42 -21.32 13.29
CA ASN A 67 2.38 -22.41 13.11
C ASN A 67 2.59 -23.22 14.39
N GLU A 68 2.65 -22.58 15.56
CA GLU A 68 2.83 -23.25 16.84
C GLU A 68 1.63 -24.12 17.22
N ASN A 69 0.40 -23.64 16.97
CA ASN A 69 -0.82 -24.29 17.44
C ASN A 69 -1.48 -25.21 16.39
N TYR A 70 -1.27 -24.96 15.10
CA TYR A 70 -1.92 -25.68 14.00
C TYR A 70 -0.96 -26.07 12.87
N GLY A 71 0.34 -25.87 13.02
CA GLY A 71 1.34 -26.18 12.00
C GLY A 71 1.45 -27.67 11.68
N ASP A 72 1.02 -28.56 12.57
CA ASP A 72 0.89 -30.00 12.34
C ASP A 72 -0.23 -30.34 11.34
N THR A 73 -1.21 -29.45 11.17
CA THR A 73 -2.29 -29.56 10.18
C THR A 73 -2.01 -28.81 8.87
N LYS A 74 -0.84 -28.15 8.76
CA LYS A 74 -0.45 -27.39 7.58
C LYS A 74 -0.36 -28.32 6.36
N ASP A 75 -1.10 -27.96 5.32
CA ASP A 75 -1.12 -28.64 4.03
C ASP A 75 -0.72 -27.65 2.92
N ASP A 76 0.40 -27.92 2.25
CA ASP A 76 0.90 -27.12 1.12
C ASP A 76 0.08 -27.47 -0.12
N ILE A 77 -0.86 -26.59 -0.49
CA ILE A 77 -1.67 -26.78 -1.70
C ILE A 77 -0.80 -26.58 -2.95
N LYS A 78 0.02 -25.54 -2.90
CA LYS A 78 1.05 -25.19 -3.88
C LYS A 78 1.97 -24.14 -3.25
N PRO A 79 3.14 -23.82 -3.86
CA PRO A 79 4.01 -22.77 -3.36
C PRO A 79 3.25 -21.46 -3.05
N GLN A 80 3.46 -20.96 -1.83
CA GLN A 80 2.85 -19.74 -1.28
C GLN A 80 1.34 -19.81 -1.05
N VAL A 81 0.75 -21.01 -1.02
CA VAL A 81 -0.64 -21.24 -0.65
C VAL A 81 -0.73 -22.41 0.31
N ASP A 82 -0.92 -22.08 1.59
CA ASP A 82 -0.98 -23.05 2.68
C ASP A 82 -2.42 -23.16 3.20
N LYS A 83 -2.83 -24.36 3.59
CA LYS A 83 -4.09 -24.61 4.31
C LYS A 83 -3.78 -25.05 5.74
N TYR A 84 -4.44 -24.44 6.71
CA TYR A 84 -4.40 -24.85 8.12
C TYR A 84 -5.79 -25.29 8.56
N THR A 85 -5.92 -26.34 9.39
CA THR A 85 -7.21 -26.77 9.92
C THR A 85 -7.35 -26.32 11.37
N ILE A 86 -8.05 -25.21 11.58
CA ILE A 86 -8.30 -24.59 12.89
C ILE A 86 -9.67 -25.02 13.41
N ASP A 87 -9.70 -25.82 14.48
CA ASP A 87 -10.93 -26.28 15.13
C ASP A 87 -11.95 -26.90 14.14
N GLY A 88 -11.45 -27.66 13.17
CA GLY A 88 -12.27 -28.31 12.13
C GLY A 88 -12.65 -27.43 10.94
N LYS A 89 -12.12 -26.21 10.86
CA LYS A 89 -12.30 -25.28 9.72
C LYS A 89 -10.99 -25.10 8.98
N ASP A 90 -11.01 -25.20 7.66
CA ASP A 90 -9.82 -24.94 6.85
C ASP A 90 -9.65 -23.44 6.63
N ILE A 91 -8.46 -22.90 6.84
CA ILE A 91 -8.10 -21.51 6.55
C ILE A 91 -6.96 -21.51 5.53
N ILE A 92 -7.11 -20.73 4.47
CA ILE A 92 -6.09 -20.61 3.41
C ILE A 92 -5.25 -19.37 3.68
N VAL A 93 -3.94 -19.56 3.86
CA VAL A 93 -3.00 -18.46 4.07
C VAL A 93 -2.13 -18.30 2.84
N LEU A 94 -2.03 -17.07 2.34
CA LEU A 94 -1.20 -16.75 1.18
C LEU A 94 0.17 -16.20 1.61
N ALA A 95 1.21 -16.62 0.89
CA ALA A 95 2.60 -16.18 1.05
C ALA A 95 3.13 -16.25 2.50
N GLU A 96 2.60 -17.15 3.33
CA GLU A 96 2.95 -17.26 4.75
C GLU A 96 2.81 -15.93 5.49
N GLY A 97 1.82 -15.11 5.12
CA GLY A 97 1.58 -13.79 5.72
C GLY A 97 2.50 -12.67 5.21
N ARG A 98 3.43 -12.95 4.29
CA ARG A 98 4.23 -11.92 3.60
C ARG A 98 3.41 -11.21 2.50
N LEU A 99 4.01 -10.23 1.84
CA LEU A 99 3.36 -9.43 0.80
C LEU A 99 2.79 -10.30 -0.32
N VAL A 100 1.47 -10.41 -0.37
CA VAL A 100 0.74 -11.30 -1.27
C VAL A 100 0.89 -10.94 -2.75
N ASN A 101 0.96 -9.65 -3.07
CA ASN A 101 1.09 -9.18 -4.46
C ASN A 101 2.45 -9.55 -5.07
N LEU A 102 3.51 -9.65 -4.26
CA LEU A 102 4.84 -10.07 -4.69
C LEU A 102 5.05 -11.59 -4.51
N GLY A 103 4.50 -12.17 -3.45
CA GLY A 103 4.65 -13.59 -3.15
C GLY A 103 3.79 -14.49 -4.04
N CYS A 104 2.61 -14.04 -4.45
CA CYS A 104 1.66 -14.82 -5.23
C CYS A 104 1.41 -14.26 -6.64
N ALA A 105 2.05 -13.14 -7.00
CA ALA A 105 1.94 -12.51 -8.31
C ALA A 105 3.23 -11.75 -8.66
N MET A 106 3.15 -10.73 -9.51
CA MET A 106 4.30 -9.98 -10.04
C MET A 106 4.42 -8.55 -9.49
N GLY A 107 3.72 -8.27 -8.38
CA GLY A 107 3.69 -6.94 -7.77
C GLY A 107 2.96 -5.90 -8.63
N HIS A 108 3.40 -4.66 -8.50
CA HIS A 108 2.83 -3.54 -9.23
C HIS A 108 3.27 -3.52 -10.70
N PRO A 109 2.38 -3.20 -11.66
CA PRO A 109 2.72 -3.08 -13.06
C PRO A 109 3.82 -2.03 -13.34
N SER A 110 4.57 -2.21 -14.43
CA SER A 110 5.70 -1.34 -14.79
C SER A 110 5.35 0.14 -14.88
N PHE A 111 4.14 0.49 -15.31
CA PHE A 111 3.74 1.90 -15.46
C PHE A 111 3.65 2.64 -14.12
N VAL A 112 3.06 2.02 -13.09
CA VAL A 112 3.03 2.64 -11.76
C VAL A 112 4.43 2.64 -11.14
N MET A 113 5.21 1.56 -11.32
CA MET A 113 6.59 1.50 -10.85
C MET A 113 7.50 2.53 -11.52
N SER A 114 7.22 2.92 -12.77
CA SER A 114 7.93 3.99 -13.48
C SER A 114 7.87 5.32 -12.72
N ASN A 115 6.74 5.65 -12.10
CA ASN A 115 6.60 6.87 -11.29
C ASN A 115 7.51 6.81 -10.04
N SER A 116 7.50 5.69 -9.33
CA SER A 116 8.35 5.47 -8.15
C SER A 116 9.84 5.46 -8.51
N PHE A 117 10.22 4.79 -9.60
CA PHE A 117 11.62 4.68 -10.01
C PHE A 117 12.16 5.97 -10.63
N THR A 118 11.33 6.79 -11.28
CA THR A 118 11.72 8.14 -11.70
C THR A 118 12.08 8.99 -10.49
N ASN A 119 11.24 8.98 -9.43
CA ASN A 119 11.54 9.64 -8.17
C ASN A 119 12.86 9.13 -7.55
N GLN A 120 13.07 7.81 -7.51
CA GLN A 120 14.31 7.23 -6.98
C GLN A 120 15.54 7.71 -7.74
N VAL A 121 15.51 7.73 -9.08
CA VAL A 121 16.64 8.22 -9.89
C VAL A 121 16.90 9.71 -9.65
N LEU A 122 15.85 10.54 -9.60
CA LEU A 122 16.01 11.97 -9.30
C LEU A 122 16.61 12.20 -7.91
N ALA A 123 16.17 11.44 -6.90
CA ALA A 123 16.74 11.51 -5.56
C ALA A 123 18.20 11.08 -5.52
N GLN A 124 18.57 10.01 -6.24
CA GLN A 124 19.96 9.57 -6.35
C GLN A 124 20.83 10.63 -7.04
N MET A 125 20.35 11.25 -8.11
CA MET A 125 21.05 12.33 -8.81
C MET A 125 21.26 13.57 -7.93
N GLU A 126 20.25 13.96 -7.16
CA GLU A 126 20.30 15.09 -6.24
C GLU A 126 21.30 14.84 -5.12
N LEU A 127 21.19 13.68 -4.44
CA LEU A 127 22.13 13.32 -3.38
C LEU A 127 23.55 13.22 -3.93
N TRP A 128 23.76 12.57 -5.06
CA TRP A 128 25.11 12.46 -5.65
C TRP A 128 25.72 13.84 -5.97
N SER A 129 24.93 14.74 -6.57
CA SER A 129 25.43 16.02 -7.09
C SER A 129 25.45 17.13 -6.04
N GLN A 130 24.62 17.05 -5.00
CA GLN A 130 24.37 18.12 -4.04
C GLN A 130 24.33 17.65 -2.57
N HIS A 131 24.90 16.49 -2.24
CA HIS A 131 24.92 15.95 -0.86
C HIS A 131 25.42 16.94 0.19
N ASP A 132 26.35 17.84 -0.17
CA ASP A 132 26.91 18.87 0.70
C ASP A 132 25.88 19.90 1.19
N LYS A 133 24.71 19.97 0.53
CA LYS A 133 23.59 20.83 0.92
C LYS A 133 22.64 20.19 1.94
N TYR A 134 22.83 18.91 2.27
CA TYR A 134 21.94 18.15 3.12
C TYR A 134 22.62 17.79 4.45
N GLU A 135 21.85 17.90 5.53
CA GLU A 135 22.25 17.38 6.84
C GLU A 135 21.78 15.92 6.99
N ASN A 136 22.12 15.29 8.12
CA ASN A 136 21.59 13.97 8.48
C ASN A 136 20.14 14.08 8.97
N LYS A 137 19.22 14.38 8.04
CA LYS A 137 17.77 14.50 8.24
C LYS A 137 17.03 13.75 7.12
N VAL A 138 15.74 13.54 7.32
CA VAL A 138 14.87 13.00 6.26
C VAL A 138 14.33 14.16 5.44
N TYR A 139 14.51 14.10 4.12
CA TYR A 139 14.04 15.09 3.17
C TYR A 139 13.10 14.44 2.16
N THR A 140 12.24 15.25 1.56
CA THR A 140 11.43 14.89 0.40
C THR A 140 11.96 15.61 -0.83
N LEU A 141 11.70 15.06 -2.03
CA LEU A 141 12.01 15.76 -3.26
C LEU A 141 11.23 17.09 -3.33
N PRO A 142 11.84 18.16 -3.89
CA PRO A 142 11.12 19.40 -4.18
C PRO A 142 9.91 19.17 -5.08
N LYS A 143 8.85 19.95 -4.85
CA LYS A 143 7.56 19.81 -5.55
C LYS A 143 7.64 19.88 -7.08
N HIS A 144 8.53 20.71 -7.63
CA HIS A 144 8.72 20.80 -9.07
C HIS A 144 9.25 19.49 -9.69
N LEU A 145 10.00 18.67 -8.94
CA LEU A 145 10.44 17.36 -9.39
C LEU A 145 9.30 16.34 -9.34
N ASP A 146 8.43 16.42 -8.33
CA ASP A 146 7.22 15.59 -8.25
C ASP A 146 6.27 15.87 -9.43
N GLU A 147 6.04 17.16 -9.74
CA GLU A 147 5.28 17.57 -10.93
C GLU A 147 5.96 17.16 -12.24
N MET A 148 7.30 17.19 -12.31
CA MET A 148 8.05 16.68 -13.46
C MET A 148 7.80 15.19 -13.66
N VAL A 149 7.85 14.39 -12.59
CA VAL A 149 7.56 12.94 -12.66
C VAL A 149 6.16 12.73 -13.24
N ALA A 150 5.14 13.43 -12.74
CA ALA A 150 3.79 13.32 -13.26
C ALA A 150 3.71 13.69 -14.76
N ARG A 151 4.33 14.81 -15.14
CA ARG A 151 4.35 15.32 -16.52
C ARG A 151 4.96 14.34 -17.51
N LEU A 152 6.03 13.63 -17.12
CA LEU A 152 6.68 12.61 -17.95
C LEU A 152 5.76 11.43 -18.32
N HIS A 153 4.69 11.19 -17.55
CA HIS A 153 3.80 10.06 -17.75
C HIS A 153 2.50 10.40 -18.52
N LEU A 154 2.16 11.69 -18.68
CA LEU A 154 0.88 12.14 -19.26
C LEU A 154 0.67 11.65 -20.70
N ALA A 155 1.68 11.83 -21.55
CA ALA A 155 1.58 11.45 -22.97
C ALA A 155 1.26 9.96 -23.16
N LYS A 156 1.73 9.09 -22.26
CA LYS A 156 1.50 7.64 -22.35
C LYS A 156 0.04 7.27 -22.07
N VAL A 157 -0.68 8.06 -21.28
CA VAL A 157 -2.10 7.85 -20.95
C VAL A 157 -3.04 8.70 -21.80
N GLY A 158 -2.51 9.43 -22.79
CA GLY A 158 -3.31 10.31 -23.67
C GLY A 158 -3.85 11.55 -22.97
N ALA A 159 -3.25 11.96 -21.86
CA ALA A 159 -3.62 13.18 -21.16
C ALA A 159 -2.93 14.39 -21.80
N GLU A 160 -3.73 15.41 -22.13
CA GLU A 160 -3.26 16.73 -22.55
C GLU A 160 -3.42 17.69 -21.38
N LEU A 161 -2.41 18.54 -21.16
CA LEU A 161 -2.37 19.47 -20.03
C LEU A 161 -2.42 20.91 -20.55
N ASP A 162 -3.36 21.69 -20.06
CA ASP A 162 -3.45 23.12 -20.34
C ASP A 162 -2.22 23.87 -19.82
N VAL A 163 -1.92 25.00 -20.47
CA VAL A 163 -0.88 25.94 -20.04
C VAL A 163 -1.56 27.20 -19.53
N LEU A 164 -1.27 27.60 -18.29
CA LEU A 164 -1.80 28.83 -17.71
C LEU A 164 -1.36 30.04 -18.55
N SER A 165 -2.28 30.98 -18.77
CA SER A 165 -1.87 32.32 -19.23
C SER A 165 -1.14 33.06 -18.09
N PRO A 166 -0.30 34.06 -18.40
CA PRO A 166 0.34 34.88 -17.37
C PRO A 166 -0.67 35.49 -16.39
N GLU A 167 -1.83 35.94 -16.88
CA GLU A 167 -2.89 36.53 -16.06
C GLU A 167 -3.53 35.50 -15.12
N GLN A 168 -3.73 34.26 -15.58
CA GLN A 168 -4.25 33.18 -14.73
C GLN A 168 -3.26 32.78 -13.64
N ALA A 169 -1.98 32.72 -13.98
CA ALA A 169 -0.90 32.37 -13.08
C ALA A 169 -0.72 33.43 -11.98
N GLU A 170 -0.71 34.72 -12.37
CA GLU A 170 -0.71 35.85 -11.43
C GLU A 170 -1.95 35.84 -10.53
N TYR A 171 -3.14 35.55 -11.08
CA TYR A 171 -4.39 35.53 -10.31
C TYR A 171 -4.38 34.51 -9.16
N ILE A 172 -3.75 33.36 -9.34
CA ILE A 172 -3.65 32.31 -8.30
C ILE A 172 -2.29 32.27 -7.60
N ASP A 173 -1.42 33.25 -7.86
CA ASP A 173 -0.09 33.40 -7.26
C ASP A 173 0.84 32.19 -7.46
N VAL A 174 0.96 31.72 -8.70
CA VAL A 174 1.90 30.65 -9.09
C VAL A 174 2.65 30.99 -10.38
N PRO A 175 3.85 30.41 -10.63
CA PRO A 175 4.47 30.45 -11.95
C PRO A 175 3.68 29.63 -12.98
N VAL A 176 3.78 29.98 -14.28
CA VAL A 176 3.12 29.24 -15.37
C VAL A 176 3.61 27.79 -15.43
N GLU A 177 4.88 27.57 -15.13
CA GLU A 177 5.58 26.28 -15.09
C GLU A 177 5.42 25.50 -13.78
N GLY A 178 4.79 26.11 -12.77
CA GLY A 178 4.68 25.56 -11.41
C GLY A 178 5.87 25.91 -10.51
N PRO A 179 5.93 25.38 -9.27
CA PRO A 179 4.96 24.46 -8.67
C PRO A 179 3.57 25.06 -8.48
N TYR A 180 2.53 24.27 -8.74
CA TYR A 180 1.14 24.74 -8.80
C TYR A 180 0.39 24.67 -7.47
N LYS A 181 1.03 24.16 -6.41
CA LYS A 181 0.42 23.93 -5.10
C LYS A 181 1.40 24.25 -3.98
N PRO A 182 0.92 24.71 -2.82
CA PRO A 182 1.77 24.91 -1.65
C PRO A 182 2.22 23.57 -1.04
N ASP A 183 3.24 23.60 -0.20
CA ASP A 183 3.82 22.38 0.40
C ASP A 183 2.86 21.62 1.32
N TYR A 184 1.94 22.31 1.99
CA TYR A 184 0.95 21.68 2.88
C TYR A 184 -0.23 21.02 2.14
N TYR A 185 -0.26 21.11 0.80
CA TYR A 185 -1.31 20.54 -0.02
C TYR A 185 -1.24 19.00 0.00
N ARG A 186 -2.39 18.31 0.13
CA ARG A 186 -2.48 16.87 0.39
C ARG A 186 -2.69 16.06 -0.90
N TYR A 187 -1.84 16.28 -1.91
CA TYR A 187 -2.00 15.98 -3.35
C TYR A 187 -2.66 17.07 -4.15
#